data_AF-A0A844MEK3-F1
#
_entry.id   AF-A0A844MEK3-F1
#
_cell.length_a   1.000
_cell.length_b   1.000
_cell.length_c   1.000
_cell.angle_alpha   90.00
_cell.angle_beta   90.00
_cell.angle_gamma   90.00
#
_symmetry.space_group_name_H-M   'P 1'
#
loop_
_entity.id
_entity.type
_entity.pdbx_description
1 polymer ?
#
loop_
_entity_poly.entity_id
_entity_poly.type
_entity_poly.pdbx_seq_one_letter_code
_entity_poly.pdbx_strand_id
1 'polypeptide(L)' 'MGEAANHVSEPCQAKYFKIPWRPIIGMRNRIIHADFDVDLDIVWQVITQDLGLLLIEVKKAIKDLET' A
#
# COMPACT_ATOMS: atom_id res chain seq x y z
N MET A 1 0.81 -2.33 7.13
CA MET A 1 1.13 -1.83 5.77
C MET A 1 0.82 -0.35 5.64
N GLY A 2 -0.41 0.12 5.89
CA GLY A 2 -0.75 1.56 5.80
C GLY A 2 0.00 2.48 6.76
N GLU A 3 0.21 2.07 8.03
CA GLU A 3 0.97 2.87 9.00
C GLU A 3 2.44 3.06 8.59
N ALA A 4 3.06 2.01 8.06
CA ALA A 4 4.44 2.08 7.56
C ALA A 4 4.55 2.93 6.29
N ALA A 5 3.56 2.88 5.40
CA ALA A 5 3.50 3.72 4.20
C ALA A 5 3.43 5.22 4.55
N ASN A 6 2.75 5.59 5.64
CA ASN A 6 2.69 6.97 6.14
C ASN A 6 4.05 7.51 6.63
N HIS A 7 4.98 6.64 7.00
CA HIS A 7 6.30 7.04 7.48
C HIS A 7 7.37 7.08 6.38
N VAL A 8 7.03 6.69 5.15
CA VAL A 8 7.94 6.82 4.00
C VAL A 8 8.00 8.29 3.58
N SER A 9 9.20 8.84 3.44
CA SER A 9 9.39 10.26 3.08
C SER A 9 8.84 10.58 1.68
N GLU A 10 8.37 11.81 1.48
CA GLU A 10 7.84 12.25 0.17
C GLU A 10 8.82 12.04 -0.99
N PRO A 11 10.14 12.30 -0.86
CA PRO A 11 11.08 12.01 -1.94
C PRO A 11 11.16 10.52 -2.29
N CYS A 12 11.06 9.65 -1.29
CA CYS A 12 11.06 8.20 -1.51
C CYS A 12 9.76 7.73 -2.16
N GLN A 13 8.62 8.28 -1.73
CA GLN A 13 7.33 8.01 -2.38
C GLN A 13 7.33 8.47 -3.85
N ALA A 14 7.92 9.63 -4.14
CA ALA A 14 8.05 10.16 -5.49
C ALA A 14 8.98 9.29 -6.35
N LYS A 15 10.10 8.80 -5.79
CA LYS A 15 11.04 7.89 -6.46
C LYS A 15 10.35 6.58 -6.86
N TYR A 16 9.52 6.03 -5.97
CA TYR A 16 8.80 4.77 -6.20
C TYR A 16 7.31 5.00 -6.45
N PHE A 17 6.98 5.86 -7.41
CA PHE A 17 5.60 6.27 -7.73
C PHE A 17 4.68 5.12 -8.21
N LYS A 18 5.26 3.98 -8.63
CA LYS A 18 4.50 2.78 -9.01
C LYS A 18 3.89 2.06 -7.81
N ILE A 19 4.39 2.34 -6.60
CA ILE A 19 3.76 1.87 -5.37
C ILE A 19 2.58 2.83 -5.09
N PRO A 20 1.34 2.32 -4.97
CA PRO A 20 0.15 3.14 -4.73
C PRO A 20 0.08 3.61 -3.27
N TRP A 21 0.97 4.53 -2.88
CA TRP A 21 1.12 5.03 -1.51
C TRP A 21 -0.18 5.55 -0.89
N ARG A 22 -0.90 6.43 -1.61
CA ARG A 22 -2.16 7.02 -1.14
C ARG A 22 -3.26 5.96 -0.93
N PRO A 23 -3.51 5.03 -1.86
CA PRO A 23 -4.42 3.90 -1.62
C PRO A 23 -4.02 3.04 -0.41
N ILE A 24 -2.73 2.71 -0.23
CA ILE A 24 -2.24 1.89 0.89
C ILE A 24 -2.47 2.58 2.24
N ILE A 25 -2.21 3.89 2.30
CA ILE A 25 -2.48 4.74 3.47
C ILE A 25 -3.98 4.83 3.75
N GLY A 26 -4.78 5.08 2.72
CA GLY A 26 -6.24 5.21 2.83
C GLY A 26 -6.93 3.91 3.25
N MET A 27 -6.42 2.76 2.81
CA MET A 27 -6.93 1.43 3.19
C MET A 27 -6.89 1.22 4.72
N ARG A 28 -5.84 1.69 5.39
CA ARG A 28 -5.74 1.64 6.87
C ARG A 28 -6.84 2.44 7.54
N ASN A 29 -7.18 3.60 7.01
CA ASN A 29 -8.26 4.43 7.57
C ASN A 29 -9.63 3.79 7.35
N ARG A 30 -9.83 3.11 6.21
CA ARG A 30 -11.10 2.45 5.88
C ARG A 30 -11.34 1.17 6.69
N ILE A 31 -10.28 0.40 6.96
CA ILE A 31 -10.38 -0.83 7.78
C ILE A 31 -10.54 -0.50 9.28
N ILE A 32 -9.91 0.58 9.79
CA ILE A 32 -9.92 0.92 11.22
C ILE A 32 -11.20 1.66 11.64
N HIS A 33 -11.91 2.32 10.73
CA HIS A 33 -13.17 3.05 11.03
C HIS A 33 -14.44 2.30 10.59
N ALA A 34 -14.30 1.07 10.11
CA ALA A 34 -15.44 0.26 9.70
C ALA A 34 -16.07 -0.43 10.91
N ASP A 35 -16.87 0.31 11.67
CA ASP A 35 -17.82 -0.25 12.63
C ASP A 35 -18.98 -0.96 11.90
N PHE A 36 -18.68 -1.95 11.03
CA PHE A 36 -19.61 -2.82 10.25
C PHE A 36 -19.90 -2.51 8.75
N ASP A 37 -19.08 -1.71 8.04
CA ASP A 37 -19.26 -1.56 6.57
C ASP A 37 -17.94 -1.67 5.79
N VAL A 38 -17.17 -2.72 6.09
CA VAL A 38 -16.05 -3.12 5.22
C VAL A 38 -16.65 -3.76 3.97
N ASP A 39 -16.50 -3.09 2.84
CA ASP A 39 -16.80 -3.66 1.52
C ASP A 39 -15.82 -4.82 1.26
N LEU A 40 -16.31 -6.05 1.43
CA LEU A 40 -15.52 -7.27 1.25
C LEU A 40 -15.12 -7.49 -0.20
N ASP A 41 -15.85 -6.95 -1.17
CA ASP A 41 -15.49 -7.04 -2.58
C ASP A 41 -14.25 -6.19 -2.87
N ILE A 42 -14.17 -4.99 -2.28
CA ILE A 42 -12.97 -4.14 -2.34
C ILE A 42 -11.78 -4.84 -1.67
N VAL A 43 -11.98 -5.47 -0.51
CA VAL A 43 -10.91 -6.20 0.19
C VAL A 43 -10.45 -7.40 -0.65
N TRP A 44 -11.38 -8.16 -1.21
CA TRP A 44 -11.10 -9.32 -2.03
C TRP A 44 -10.34 -8.93 -3.31
N GLN A 45 -10.75 -7.86 -3.98
CA GLN A 45 -10.05 -7.33 -5.15
C GLN A 45 -8.61 -6.93 -4.78
N VAL A 46 -8.42 -6.23 -3.67
CA VAL A 46 -7.08 -5.78 -3.27
C VAL A 46 -6.17 -6.96 -2.93
N ILE A 47 -6.69 -7.99 -2.25
CA ILE A 47 -5.90 -9.20 -1.92
C ILE A 47 -5.56 -9.99 -3.19
N THR A 48 -6.51 -10.13 -4.12
CA THR A 48 -6.36 -11.03 -5.28
C THR A 48 -5.66 -10.39 -6.48
N GLN A 49 -5.76 -9.07 -6.65
CA GLN A 49 -5.29 -8.36 -7.84
C GLN A 49 -4.15 -7.39 -7.53
N ASP A 50 -4.29 -6.58 -6.47
CA ASP A 50 -3.37 -5.47 -6.23
C ASP A 50 -2.15 -5.86 -5.37
N LEU A 51 -2.34 -6.80 -4.43
CA LEU A 51 -1.30 -7.18 -3.47
C LEU A 51 -0.07 -7.80 -4.15
N GLY A 52 -0.27 -8.59 -5.21
CA GLY A 52 0.82 -9.20 -5.97
C GLY A 52 1.70 -8.17 -6.67
N LEU A 53 1.07 -7.20 -7.35
CA LEU A 53 1.77 -6.10 -8.02
C LEU A 53 2.50 -5.20 -7.01
N LEU A 54 1.84 -4.92 -5.89
CA LEU A 54 2.44 -4.15 -4.80
C LEU A 54 3.71 -4.81 -4.27
N LEU A 55 3.68 -6.13 -4.03
CA LEU A 55 4.84 -6.86 -3.50
C LEU A 55 6.04 -6.80 -4.46
N ILE A 56 5.80 -6.86 -5.77
CA ILE A 56 6.86 -6.75 -6.78
C ILE A 56 7.54 -5.37 -6.69
N GLU A 57 6.78 -4.29 -6.66
CA GLU A 57 7.33 -2.94 -6.64
C GLU A 57 8.04 -2.63 -5.31
N VAL A 58 7.50 -3.08 -4.18
CA VAL A 58 8.16 -2.95 -2.87
C VAL A 58 9.48 -3.71 -2.82
N LYS A 59 9.54 -4.94 -3.35
CA LYS A 59 10.80 -5.71 -3.41
C LYS A 59 11.87 -5.03 -4.27
N LYS A 60 11.46 -4.42 -5.39
CA LYS A 60 12.38 -3.62 -6.22
C LYS A 60 12.93 -2.43 -5.44
N ALA A 61 12.06 -1.70 -4.73
CA ALA A 61 12.46 -0.55 -3.92
C ALA A 61 13.43 -0.93 -2.80
N ILE A 62 13.19 -2.05 -2.10
CA ILE A 62 14.11 -2.56 -1.06
C ILE A 62 15.48 -2.87 -1.68
N LYS A 63 15.50 -3.61 -2.80
CA LYS A 63 16.76 -3.98 -3.47
C LYS A 63 17.56 -2.77 -3.93
N ASP A 64 16.89 -1.72 -4.43
CA ASP A 64 17.53 -0.47 -4.86
C ASP A 64 18.08 0.38 -3.70
N LEU A 65 17.57 0.19 -2.48
CA LEU A 65 18.05 0.87 -1.26
C LEU A 65 19.16 0.12 -0.52
N GLU A 66 19.30 -1.19 -0.76
CA GLU A 66 20.35 -2.04 -0.18
C GLU A 66 21.65 -2.03 -1.01
N THR A 67 21.60 -1.52 -2.23
CA THR A 67 22.75 -1.24 -3.12
C THR A 67 23.31 0.16 -2.92
#